data_AF-A0A3R6L648-F1
#
_entry.id   AF-A0A3R6L648-F1
#
_cell.length_a   1.000
_cell.length_b   1.000
_cell.length_c   1.000
_cell.angle_alpha   90.00
_cell.angle_beta   90.00
_cell.angle_gamma   90.00
#
_symmetry.space_group_name_H-M   'P 1'
#
loop_
_entity.id
_entity.type
_entity.pdbx_description
1 polymer ?
#
loop_
_entity_poly.entity_id
_entity_poly.type
_entity_poly.pdbx_seq_one_letter_code
_entity_poly.pdbx_strand_id
1 'polypeptide(L)'
;MKKINNILIRSLSDRDRDALLYLMNEVKLYQASKAVMQAVHAFQRNTQVIRKQAERIRDLECQNHILRSNSEQIIKSIGKIKDVLSNNGNVI
;
A
#
# COMPACT_ATOMS: atom_id res chain seq x y z
N MET A 1 -12.97 -30.53 -10.53
CA MET A 1 -11.82 -29.57 -10.50
C MET A 1 -10.57 -30.31 -10.94
N LYS A 2 -9.84 -29.80 -11.94
CA LYS A 2 -8.62 -30.46 -12.46
C LYS A 2 -7.47 -30.22 -11.47
N LYS A 3 -6.88 -31.29 -10.93
CA LYS A 3 -5.73 -31.21 -10.02
C LYS A 3 -4.45 -31.14 -10.83
N ILE A 4 -3.60 -30.16 -10.52
CA ILE A 4 -2.25 -30.05 -11.09
C ILE A 4 -1.30 -30.76 -10.13
N ASN A 5 -0.69 -31.86 -10.58
CA ASN A 5 0.19 -32.68 -9.74
C ASN A 5 1.67 -32.32 -9.89
N ASN A 6 2.10 -31.98 -11.11
CA ASN A 6 3.49 -31.67 -11.43
C ASN A 6 3.56 -30.49 -12.39
N ILE A 7 4.61 -29.68 -12.24
CA ILE A 7 4.92 -28.57 -13.13
C ILE A 7 6.33 -28.79 -13.66
N LEU A 8 6.45 -28.83 -14.99
CA LEU A 8 7.74 -28.86 -15.67
C LEU A 8 7.97 -27.48 -16.29
N ILE A 9 9.08 -26.84 -15.91
CA ILE A 9 9.49 -25.56 -16.49
C ILE A 9 10.48 -25.87 -17.62
N ARG A 10 10.11 -25.56 -18.86
CA ARG A 10 10.92 -25.80 -20.05
C ARG A 10 11.49 -24.49 -20.58
N SER A 11 12.59 -24.59 -21.34
CA SER A 11 13.18 -23.47 -22.07
C SER A 11 13.58 -22.28 -21.19
N LEU A 12 14.18 -22.56 -20.03
CA LEU A 12 14.72 -21.52 -19.16
C LEU A 12 15.84 -20.78 -19.88
N SER A 13 15.72 -19.45 -19.98
CA SER A 13 16.84 -18.60 -20.36
C SER A 13 17.89 -18.56 -19.25
N ASP A 14 19.08 -18.06 -19.55
CA ASP A 14 20.13 -17.90 -18.54
C ASP A 14 19.65 -16.98 -17.40
N ARG A 15 18.94 -15.91 -17.74
CA ARG A 15 18.31 -15.01 -16.77
C ARG A 15 17.29 -15.72 -15.87
N ASP A 16 16.50 -16.64 -16.41
CA ASP A 16 15.52 -17.40 -15.62
C ASP A 16 16.21 -18.38 -14.66
N ARG A 17 17.34 -18.96 -15.08
CA ARG A 17 18.15 -19.83 -14.21
C ARG A 17 18.76 -19.04 -13.07
N ASP A 18 19.30 -17.85 -13.33
CA ASP A 18 19.86 -16.97 -12.30
C ASP A 18 18.78 -16.55 -11.30
N ALA A 19 17.58 -16.20 -11.77
CA ALA A 19 16.45 -15.87 -10.92
C ALA A 19 16.01 -17.06 -10.04
N LEU A 20 15.99 -18.28 -10.59
CA LEU A 20 15.68 -19.48 -9.84
C LEU A 20 16.76 -19.79 -8.79
N LEU A 21 18.04 -19.67 -9.13
CA LEU A 21 19.14 -19.87 -8.18
C LEU A 21 19.10 -18.85 -7.05
N TYR A 22 18.87 -17.58 -7.38
CA TYR A 22 18.66 -16.52 -6.40
C TYR A 22 17.51 -16.88 -5.45
N LEU A 23 16.34 -17.23 -6.01
CA LEU A 23 15.17 -17.58 -5.21
C LEU A 23 15.45 -18.79 -4.30
N MET A 24 16.07 -19.84 -4.84
CA MET A 24 16.43 -21.04 -4.10
C MET A 24 17.37 -20.74 -2.93
N ASN A 25 18.33 -19.82 -3.12
CA ASN A 25 19.23 -19.36 -2.08
C ASN A 25 18.52 -18.52 -1.00
N GLU A 26 17.56 -17.69 -1.39
CA GLU A 26 16.75 -16.87 -0.46
C GLU A 26 15.86 -17.73 0.42
N VAL A 27 15.10 -18.65 -0.17
CA VAL A 27 14.19 -19.53 0.59
C VAL A 27 14.87 -20.74 1.21
N LYS A 28 16.19 -20.91 0.99
CA LYS A 28 16.99 -22.06 1.46
C LYS A 28 16.41 -23.41 1.02
N LEU A 29 15.96 -23.50 -0.23
CA LEU A 29 15.41 -24.71 -0.83
C LEU A 29 16.19 -25.09 -2.10
N TYR A 30 16.72 -26.31 -2.14
CA TYR A 30 17.50 -26.83 -3.26
C TYR A 30 16.65 -27.41 -4.42
N GLN A 31 15.33 -27.46 -4.26
CA GLN A 31 14.40 -27.88 -5.30
C GLN A 31 13.65 -26.68 -5.86
N ALA A 32 13.89 -26.36 -7.14
CA ALA A 32 13.31 -25.20 -7.83
C ALA A 32 11.78 -25.15 -7.73
N SER A 33 11.08 -26.28 -7.93
CA SER A 33 9.62 -26.31 -7.85
C SER A 33 9.08 -25.94 -6.46
N LYS A 34 9.73 -26.38 -5.38
CA LYS A 34 9.35 -26.02 -4.01
C LYS A 34 9.64 -24.55 -3.72
N ALA A 35 10.80 -24.06 -4.16
CA ALA A 35 11.17 -22.66 -4.02
C ALA A 35 10.15 -21.74 -4.73
N VAL A 36 9.77 -22.08 -5.96
CA VAL A 36 8.75 -21.35 -6.72
C VAL A 36 7.39 -21.42 -6.04
N MET A 37 6.95 -22.58 -5.53
CA MET A 37 5.67 -22.66 -4.81
C MET A 37 5.66 -21.80 -3.53
N GLN A 38 6.76 -21.77 -2.78
CA GLN A 38 6.87 -20.89 -1.61
C GLN A 38 6.80 -19.41 -2.00
N ALA A 39 7.45 -19.03 -3.09
CA ALA A 39 7.36 -17.68 -3.65
C ALA A 39 5.93 -17.33 -4.08
N VAL A 40 5.21 -18.26 -4.72
CA VAL A 40 3.80 -18.08 -5.11
C VAL A 40 2.92 -17.86 -3.88
N HIS A 41 3.08 -18.66 -2.82
CA HIS A 41 2.32 -18.46 -1.58
C HIS A 41 2.64 -17.11 -0.92
N ALA A 42 3.91 -16.70 -0.91
CA ALA A 42 4.29 -15.39 -0.40
C ALA A 42 3.69 -14.25 -1.23
N PHE A 43 3.75 -14.36 -2.56
CA PHE A 43 3.15 -13.41 -3.48
C PHE A 43 1.64 -13.28 -3.28
N GLN A 44 0.94 -14.40 -3.09
CA GLN A 44 -0.51 -14.39 -2.83
C GLN A 44 -0.84 -13.67 -1.52
N ARG A 45 -0.11 -13.94 -0.43
CA ARG A 45 -0.28 -13.23 0.84
C ARG A 45 -0.01 -11.73 0.69
N ASN A 46 1.12 -11.40 0.06
CA ASN A 46 1.53 -10.01 -0.11
C ASN A 46 0.54 -9.23 -0.97
N THR A 47 0.00 -9.84 -2.03
CA THR A 47 -1.01 -9.20 -2.88
C THR A 47 -2.27 -8.83 -2.09
N GLN A 48 -2.72 -9.71 -1.19
CA GLN A 48 -3.87 -9.41 -0.33
C GLN A 48 -3.57 -8.25 0.64
N VAL A 49 -2.37 -8.23 1.21
CA VAL A 49 -1.92 -7.13 2.09
C VAL A 49 -1.85 -5.81 1.33
N ILE A 50 -1.23 -5.81 0.14
CA ILE A 50 -1.10 -4.63 -0.71
C ILE A 50 -2.48 -4.05 -1.07
N ARG A 51 -3.45 -4.90 -1.41
CA ARG A 51 -4.83 -4.43 -1.69
C ARG A 51 -5.46 -3.75 -0.48
N LYS A 52 -5.36 -4.35 0.71
CA LYS A 52 -5.86 -3.77 1.96
C LYS A 52 -5.15 -2.45 2.30
N GLN A 53 -3.84 -2.39 2.07
CA GLN A 53 -3.06 -1.16 2.28
C GLN A 53 -3.50 -0.06 1.31
N ALA A 54 -3.78 -0.38 0.04
CA ALA A 54 -4.26 0.59 -0.94
C ALA A 54 -5.67 1.13 -0.63
N GLU A 55 -6.54 0.31 -0.05
CA GLU A 55 -7.83 0.77 0.51
C GLU A 55 -7.61 1.70 1.70
N ARG A 56 -6.75 1.31 2.64
CA ARG A 56 -6.44 2.12 3.82
C ARG A 56 -5.82 3.47 3.48
N ILE A 57 -4.95 3.53 2.47
CA ILE A 57 -4.35 4.78 2.00
C ILE A 57 -5.43 5.73 1.49
N ARG A 58 -6.36 5.24 0.67
CA ARG A 58 -7.48 6.05 0.16
C ARG A 58 -8.37 6.60 1.28
N ASP A 59 -8.67 5.79 2.30
CA ASP A 59 -9.43 6.24 3.47
C ASP A 59 -8.68 7.36 4.24
N LEU A 60 -7.37 7.20 4.42
CA LEU A 60 -6.53 8.19 5.10
C LEU A 60 -6.39 9.49 4.30
N GLU A 61 -6.34 9.41 2.97
CA GLU A 61 -6.35 10.58 2.09
C GLU A 61 -7.67 11.35 2.20
N CYS A 62 -8.79 10.64 2.21
CA CYS A 62 -10.11 11.24 2.42
C CYS A 62 -10.22 11.93 3.79
N GLN A 63 -9.80 11.25 4.86
CA GLN A 63 -9.80 11.83 6.21
C GLN A 63 -8.90 13.08 6.29
N ASN A 64 -7.71 13.04 5.68
CA ASN A 64 -6.84 14.20 5.60
C ASN A 64 -7.48 15.37 4.84
N HIS A 65 -8.18 15.10 3.75
CA HIS A 65 -8.89 16.14 3.00
C HIS A 65 -9.97 16.81 3.86
N ILE A 66 -10.77 16.03 4.59
CA ILE A 66 -11.78 16.54 5.52
C ILE A 66 -11.12 17.37 6.63
N LEU A 67 -10.06 16.87 7.24
CA LEU A 67 -9.35 17.59 8.31
C LEU A 67 -8.79 18.92 7.83
N ARG A 68 -8.21 18.98 6.62
CA ARG A 68 -7.73 20.23 6.01
C ARG A 68 -8.86 21.23 5.80
N SER A 69 -9.98 20.79 5.21
CA SER A 69 -11.17 21.62 5.03
C SER A 69 -11.68 22.16 6.37
N ASN A 70 -11.74 21.32 7.41
CA ASN A 70 -12.17 21.75 8.74
C ASN A 70 -11.20 22.78 9.35
N SER A 71 -9.89 22.57 9.22
CA SER A 71 -8.89 23.55 9.67
C SER A 71 -9.04 24.90 8.98
N GLU A 72 -9.27 24.92 7.66
CA GLU A 72 -9.52 26.16 6.91
C GLU A 72 -10.76 26.90 7.41
N GLN A 73 -11.85 26.16 7.69
CA GLN A 73 -13.08 26.74 8.26
C GLN A 73 -12.86 27.31 9.66
N ILE A 74 -12.07 26.64 10.50
CA ILE A 74 -11.71 27.13 11.83
C ILE A 74 -10.91 28.43 11.71
N ILE A 75 -9.87 28.47 10.88
CA ILE A 75 -9.05 29.67 10.64
C ILE A 75 -9.94 30.83 10.17
N LYS A 76 -10.83 30.57 9.22
CA LYS A 76 -11.78 31.59 8.70
C LYS A 76 -12.72 32.10 9.79
N SER A 77 -13.20 31.20 10.66
CA SER A 77 -14.10 31.56 11.76
C SER A 77 -13.36 32.39 12.83
N ILE A 78 -12.13 32.01 13.18
CA ILE A 78 -11.26 32.78 14.08
C ILE A 78 -10.98 34.17 13.50
N GLY A 79 -10.71 34.27 12.21
CA GLY A 79 -10.54 35.57 11.52
C GLY A 79 -11.76 36.47 11.69
N LYS A 80 -12.96 35.96 11.42
CA LYS A 80 -14.21 36.71 11.63
C LYS A 80 -14.41 37.14 13.07
N ILE A 81 -14.13 36.26 14.04
CA ILE A 81 -14.21 36.59 15.47
C ILE A 81 -13.24 37.73 15.81
N LYS A 82 -12.01 37.66 15.31
CA LYS A 82 -11.01 38.72 15.48
C LYS A 82 -11.47 40.06 14.89
N ASP A 83 -12.06 40.04 13.69
CA ASP A 83 -12.55 41.25 13.04
C ASP A 83 -13.71 41.90 13.82
N VAL A 84 -14.66 41.09 14.33
CA VAL A 84 -15.75 41.58 15.19
C VAL A 84 -15.22 42.18 16.49
N LEU A 85 -14.27 41.51 17.15
CA LEU A 85 -13.67 42.01 18.39
C LEU A 85 -12.87 43.30 18.16
N SER A 86 -12.22 43.43 17.01
CA SER A 86 -11.45 44.63 16.66
C SER A 86 -12.36 45.82 16.29
N ASN A 87 -13.48 45.56 15.61
CA ASN A 87 -14.44 46.61 15.22
C ASN A 87 -15.37 47.05 16.36
N ASN A 88 -15.74 46.16 17.30
CA ASN A 88 -16.50 46.55 18.50
C ASN A 88 -15.66 47.32 19.53
N GLY A 89 -14.33 47.40 19.37
CA GLY A 89 -13.46 48.29 20.14
C GLY A 89 -13.42 49.74 19.61
N ASN A 90 -14.06 50.00 18.46
CA ASN A 90 -14.07 51.29 17.77
C ASN A 90 -15.47 51.94 17.80
N VAL A 91 -16.22 51.73 18.88
CA VAL A 91 -17.41 52.53 19.19
C VAL A 91 -16.93 53.81 19.89
N ILE A 92 -16.61 54.83 19.09
CA ILE A 92 -16.60 56.25 19.51
C ILE A 92 -17.85 56.89 18.95
#